data_AF-A0A1I7K2J6-F1
#
_entry.id   AF-A0A1I7K2J6-F1
#
_cell.length_a   1.000
_cell.length_b   1.000
_cell.length_c   1.000
_cell.angle_alpha   90.00
_cell.angle_beta   90.00
_cell.angle_gamma   90.00
#
_symmetry.space_group_name_H-M   'P 1'
#
loop_
_entity.id
_entity.type
_entity.pdbx_description
1 polymer ?
#
loop_
_entity_poly.entity_id
_entity_poly.type
_entity_poly.pdbx_seq_one_letter_code
_entity_poly.pdbx_strand_id
1 'polypeptide(L)'
;MNGEPHSRNGDDNGKRNGDYDPNRLLDHIVEKLQLKNDAALSRLLQVEAPTISKIRHRKLRVGAGMLLRLHEVSNLSIQELRELMGDRRRRLRV
;
A
#
# COMPACT_ATOMS: atom_id res chain seq x y z
N MET A 1 -30.46 -19.64 20.44
CA MET A 1 -30.17 -19.63 18.99
C MET A 1 -30.74 -18.36 18.41
N ASN A 2 -30.10 -17.81 17.36
CA ASN A 2 -30.22 -16.46 16.78
C ASN A 2 -29.40 -15.45 17.60
N GLY A 3 -28.21 -14.98 17.21
CA GLY A 3 -27.60 -14.84 15.89
C GLY A 3 -27.17 -13.38 15.78
N GLU A 4 -25.90 -13.08 16.05
CA GLU A 4 -25.30 -11.81 15.61
C GLU A 4 -25.39 -11.74 14.07
N PRO A 5 -25.50 -10.52 13.50
CA PRO A 5 -24.25 -9.98 12.99
C PRO A 5 -24.04 -8.49 13.29
N HIS A 6 -22.85 -8.24 13.81
CA HIS A 6 -21.98 -7.10 13.52
C HIS A 6 -22.35 -6.33 12.23
N SER A 7 -22.53 -5.02 12.34
CA SER A 7 -21.97 -4.09 11.35
C SER A 7 -21.72 -2.74 11.99
N ARG A 8 -20.46 -2.53 12.36
CA ARG A 8 -19.87 -1.23 12.66
C ARG A 8 -19.96 -0.38 11.40
N ASN A 9 -20.85 0.62 11.40
CA ASN A 9 -20.77 1.73 10.46
C ASN A 9 -19.58 2.61 10.86
N GLY A 10 -18.42 2.33 10.29
CA GLY A 10 -17.22 3.16 10.36
C GLY A 10 -16.96 3.83 9.02
N ASP A 11 -17.31 5.12 8.94
CA ASP A 11 -16.51 6.16 8.30
C ASP A 11 -16.20 6.05 6.78
N ASP A 12 -17.22 6.24 5.93
CA ASP A 12 -17.03 6.58 4.50
C ASP A 12 -17.14 8.11 4.26
N ASN A 13 -16.31 8.91 4.95
CA ASN A 13 -16.18 10.34 4.65
C ASN A 13 -14.71 10.76 4.55
N GLY A 14 -14.18 10.69 3.32
CA GLY A 14 -12.81 11.14 3.05
C GLY A 14 -12.27 10.86 1.65
N LYS A 15 -13.12 10.57 0.65
CA LYS A 15 -12.67 10.38 -0.74
C LYS A 15 -12.41 11.72 -1.41
N ARG A 16 -11.30 12.38 -1.04
CA ARG A 16 -10.74 13.49 -1.83
C ARG A 16 -9.85 12.93 -2.95
N ASN A 17 -10.45 12.80 -4.13
CA ASN A 17 -9.84 13.05 -5.44
C ASN A 17 -8.40 12.57 -5.68
N GLY A 18 -8.19 11.25 -5.86
CA GLY A 18 -7.04 10.68 -6.57
C GLY A 18 -5.66 11.22 -6.17
N ASP A 19 -5.47 11.50 -4.88
CA ASP A 19 -4.20 11.89 -4.29
C ASP A 19 -3.30 10.67 -4.09
N TYR A 20 -1.99 10.88 -4.18
CA TYR A 20 -0.98 9.85 -3.98
C TYR A 20 -1.06 9.32 -2.54
N ASP A 21 -1.49 8.07 -2.37
CA ASP A 21 -1.60 7.42 -1.06
C ASP A 21 -0.86 6.09 -1.03
N PRO A 22 0.37 6.05 -0.48
CA PRO A 22 1.13 4.82 -0.38
C PRO A 22 0.58 3.87 0.70
N ASN A 23 -0.30 4.34 1.60
CA ASN A 23 -0.91 3.47 2.62
C ASN A 23 -1.76 2.39 1.96
N ARG A 24 -2.61 2.75 0.99
CA ARG A 24 -3.40 1.78 0.20
C ARG A 24 -2.57 0.67 -0.42
N LEU A 25 -1.42 1.04 -0.99
CA LEU A 25 -0.48 0.07 -1.56
C LEU A 25 0.07 -0.87 -0.48
N LEU A 26 0.58 -0.32 0.63
CA LEU A 26 1.15 -1.16 1.69
C LEU A 26 0.11 -2.05 2.36
N ASP A 27 -1.10 -1.54 2.57
CA ASP A 27 -2.22 -2.27 3.14
C ASP A 27 -2.62 -3.45 2.26
N HIS A 28 -2.84 -3.19 0.97
CA HIS A 28 -3.16 -4.23 0.00
C HIS A 28 -2.10 -5.33 -0.04
N ILE A 29 -0.82 -4.98 0.07
CA ILE A 29 0.27 -5.95 0.05
C ILE A 29 0.33 -6.75 1.36
N VAL A 30 0.10 -6.11 2.51
CA VAL A 30 0.00 -6.79 3.80
C VAL A 30 -1.16 -7.79 3.79
N GLU A 31 -2.33 -7.41 3.29
CA GLU A 31 -3.49 -8.28 3.17
C GLU A 31 -3.25 -9.43 2.17
N LYS A 32 -2.75 -9.11 0.96
CA LYS A 32 -2.49 -10.09 -0.10
C LYS A 32 -1.48 -11.16 0.31
N LEU A 33 -0.45 -10.76 1.04
CA LEU A 33 0.61 -11.65 1.53
C LEU A 33 0.29 -12.24 2.92
N GLN A 34 -0.89 -11.95 3.47
CA GLN A 34 -1.34 -12.39 4.80
C GLN A 34 -0.33 -12.09 5.92
N LEU A 35 0.27 -10.89 5.86
CA LEU A 35 1.28 -10.46 6.81
C LEU A 35 0.64 -9.90 8.08
N LYS A 36 1.29 -10.13 9.22
CA LYS A 36 0.81 -9.62 10.51
C LYS A 36 0.97 -8.11 10.68
N ASN A 37 2.02 -7.52 10.09
CA ASN A 37 2.34 -6.10 10.24
C ASN A 37 3.42 -5.62 9.25
N ASP A 38 3.69 -4.32 9.30
CA ASP A 38 4.72 -3.62 8.52
C ASP A 38 6.16 -4.13 8.75
N ALA A 39 6.48 -4.68 9.92
CA ALA A 39 7.80 -5.27 10.17
C ALA A 39 7.98 -6.63 9.48
N ALA A 40 6.89 -7.39 9.30
CA ALA A 40 6.92 -8.58 8.44
C ALA A 40 7.10 -8.17 6.96
N LEU A 41 6.40 -7.11 6.53
CA LEU A 41 6.57 -6.55 5.20
C LEU A 41 8.01 -6.04 4.96
N SER A 42 8.59 -5.34 5.92
CA SER A 42 9.95 -4.79 5.80
C SER A 42 10.99 -5.89 5.59
N ARG A 43 10.85 -7.03 6.29
CA ARG A 43 11.72 -8.21 6.14
C ARG A 43 11.59 -8.83 4.75
N LEU A 44 10.37 -8.97 4.24
CA LEU A 44 10.13 -9.51 2.89
C LEU A 44 10.69 -8.62 1.80
N LEU A 45 10.52 -7.31 1.94
CA LEU A 45 11.03 -6.33 0.99
C LEU A 45 12.53 -6.04 1.15
N GLN A 46 13.20 -6.66 2.13
CA GLN A 46 14.59 -6.41 2.50
C GLN A 46 14.87 -4.92 2.76
N VAL A 47 13.93 -4.23 3.41
CA VAL A 47 14.06 -2.83 3.81
C VAL A 47 13.97 -2.69 5.32
N GLU A 48 14.55 -1.60 5.80
CA GLU A 48 14.48 -1.21 7.21
C GLU A 48 13.02 -0.86 7.59
N ALA A 49 12.55 -1.32 8.75
CA ALA A 49 11.25 -0.92 9.32
C ALA A 49 10.98 0.61 9.32
N PRO A 50 11.96 1.50 9.64
CA PRO A 50 11.76 2.95 9.52
C PRO A 50 11.48 3.42 8.09
N THR A 51 11.89 2.69 7.06
CA THR A 51 11.57 3.01 5.66
C THR A 51 10.07 2.83 5.41
N ILE A 52 9.48 1.73 5.87
CA ILE A 52 8.04 1.48 5.75
C ILE A 52 7.25 2.54 6.54
N SER A 53 7.67 2.82 7.78
CA SER A 53 7.04 3.87 8.59
C SER A 53 7.09 5.25 7.91
N LYS A 54 8.24 5.64 7.35
CA LYS A 54 8.35 6.90 6.58
C LYS A 54 7.44 6.92 5.35
N ILE A 55 7.23 5.78 4.67
CA ILE A 55 6.30 5.67 3.54
C ILE A 55 4.85 5.81 4.02
N ARG A 56 4.43 5.08 5.06
CA ARG A 56 3.09 5.16 5.68
C ARG A 56 2.76 6.61 6.09
N HIS A 57 3.75 7.32 6.65
CA HIS A 57 3.61 8.71 7.07
C HIS A 57 3.86 9.73 5.94
N ARG A 58 3.98 9.27 4.68
CA ARG A 58 4.23 10.10 3.48
C ARG A 58 5.49 10.98 3.56
N LYS A 59 6.43 10.64 4.45
CA LYS A 59 7.75 11.28 4.60
C LYS A 59 8.76 10.77 3.59
N LEU A 60 8.52 9.57 3.03
CA LEU A 60 9.32 9.00 1.94
C LEU A 60 8.40 8.59 0.80
N ARG A 61 8.80 8.91 -0.43
CA ARG A 61 8.09 8.50 -1.65
C ARG A 61 8.50 7.08 -2.04
N VAL A 62 7.54 6.31 -2.54
CA VAL A 62 7.81 4.99 -3.14
C VAL A 62 8.54 5.19 -4.47
N GLY A 63 9.82 4.85 -4.49
CA GLY A 63 10.69 4.92 -5.67
C GLY A 63 10.65 3.66 -6.53
N ALA A 64 11.33 3.69 -7.68
CA ALA A 64 11.39 2.57 -8.62
C ALA A 64 11.95 1.28 -8.00
N GLY A 65 13.00 1.38 -7.18
CA GLY A 65 13.57 0.21 -6.49
C GLY A 65 12.59 -0.46 -5.52
N MET A 66 11.80 0.34 -4.80
CA MET A 66 10.76 -0.19 -3.90
C MET A 66 9.63 -0.85 -4.68
N LEU A 67 9.23 -0.29 -5.82
CA LEU A 67 8.23 -0.89 -6.70
C LEU A 67 8.69 -2.22 -7.29
N LEU A 68 9.97 -2.33 -7.66
CA LEU A 68 10.52 -3.59 -8.13
C LEU A 68 10.44 -4.67 -7.06
N ARG A 69 10.88 -4.37 -5.84
CA ARG A 69 10.77 -5.31 -4.71
C ARG A 69 9.33 -5.73 -4.44
N LEU A 70 8.41 -4.77 -4.44
CA LEU A 70 6.98 -5.04 -4.27
C LEU A 70 6.43 -5.93 -5.39
N HIS A 71 6.85 -5.72 -6.64
CA HIS A 71 6.48 -6.55 -7.78
C HIS A 71 6.97 -7.99 -7.60
N GLU A 72 8.22 -8.18 -7.18
CA GLU A 72 8.82 -9.49 -6.97
C GLU A 72 8.11 -10.29 -5.87
N VAL A 73 7.75 -9.66 -4.74
CA VAL A 73 7.12 -10.39 -3.62
C VAL A 73 5.61 -10.58 -3.78
N SER A 74 4.92 -9.66 -4.47
CA SER A 74 3.46 -9.69 -4.61
C SER A 74 2.97 -10.26 -5.93
N ASN A 75 3.89 -10.48 -6.89
CA ASN A 75 3.58 -10.85 -8.27
C ASN A 75 2.64 -9.87 -8.99
N LEU A 76 2.49 -8.64 -8.47
CA LEU A 76 1.67 -7.59 -9.08
C LEU A 76 2.51 -6.77 -10.06
N SER A 77 1.95 -6.46 -11.23
CA SER A 77 2.59 -5.60 -12.22
C SER A 77 2.91 -4.21 -11.64
N ILE A 78 4.00 -3.58 -12.09
CA ILE A 78 4.37 -2.21 -11.68
C ILE A 78 3.24 -1.20 -11.93
N GLN A 79 2.41 -1.45 -12.95
CA GLN A 79 1.21 -0.66 -13.23
C GLN A 79 0.18 -0.76 -12.09
N GLU A 80 -0.23 -1.98 -11.72
CA GLU A 80 -1.14 -2.25 -10.60
C GLU A 80 -0.66 -1.58 -9.30
N LEU A 81 0.63 -1.73 -8.99
CA LEU A 81 1.23 -1.12 -7.80
C LEU A 81 1.10 0.42 -7.80
N ARG A 82 1.21 1.06 -8.97
CA ARG A 82 1.02 2.51 -9.12
C ARG A 82 -0.44 2.90 -8.99
N GLU A 83 -1.35 2.11 -9.55
CA GLU A 83 -2.77 2.35 -9.46
C GLU A 83 -3.29 2.25 -8.03
N LEU A 84 -2.81 1.25 -7.26
CA LEU A 84 -3.13 1.09 -5.84
C LEU A 84 -2.77 2.34 -5.01
N MET A 85 -1.62 2.96 -5.28
CA MET A 85 -1.22 4.21 -4.61
C MET A 85 -1.75 5.49 -5.28
N GLY A 86 -2.49 5.39 -6.37
CA GLY A 86 -2.95 6.56 -7.14
C GLY A 86 -1.80 7.35 -7.80
N ASP A 87 -0.65 6.73 -8.03
CA ASP A 87 0.52 7.37 -8.63
C ASP A 87 0.30 7.61 -10.13
N ARG A 88 -0.13 8.83 -10.46
CA ARG A 88 -0.34 9.29 -11.84
C ARG A 88 0.92 9.87 -12.50
N ARG A 89 2.11 9.70 -11.90
CA ARG A 89 3.39 10.24 -12.40
C ARG A 89 3.85 9.66 -13.75
N ARG A 90 3.16 8.64 -14.27
CA ARG A 90 3.41 8.11 -15.62
C ARG A 90 2.82 8.97 -16.75
N ARG A 91 1.92 9.89 -16.44
CA ARG A 91 1.38 10.87 -17.40
C ARG A 91 2.25 12.14 -17.31
N LEU A 92 2.93 12.48 -18.40
CA LEU A 92 3.79 13.66 -18.68
C LEU A 92 5.30 13.36 -18.57
N ARG A 93 6.17 13.61 -19.57
CA ARG A 93 6.06 14.38 -20.83
C ARG A 93 6.94 13.73 -21.94
N VAL A 94 6.43 13.67 -23.16
CA VAL A 94 7.21 13.82 -24.41
C VAL A 94 6.78 15.14 -25.04
#